data_AF-A0A4Q4M833-F1
#
_entry.id   AF-A0A4Q4M833-F1
#
_cell.length_a   1.000
_cell.length_b   1.000
_cell.length_c   1.000
_cell.angle_alpha   90.00
_cell.angle_beta   90.00
_cell.angle_gamma   90.00
#
_symmetry.space_group_name_H-M   'P 1'
#
loop_
_entity.id
_entity.type
_entity.pdbx_description
1 polymer ?
#
loop_
_entity_poly.entity_id
_entity_poly.type
_entity_poly.pdbx_seq_one_letter_code
_entity_poly.pdbx_strand_id
1 'polypeptide(L)'
;MIGPVSRDEYFLPESGQPEPGPEESETRWQLTSLFTLPTYRGHGVAKRLTAAAVDFGRLASAEKEKVSGKPIRTRIRLVVHPKNTGVVKLYEKLGFVDSARMTLAEACAANGAADMIPQSPDAEKWHSRFGIAMEYLV
;
A
#
# COMPACT_ATOMS: atom_id res chain seq x y z
N MET A 1 6.12 -3.81 -5.86
CA MET A 1 4.65 -3.88 -5.83
C MET A 1 4.27 -5.32 -5.62
N ILE A 2 3.28 -5.60 -4.76
CA ILE A 2 2.66 -6.91 -4.60
C ILE A 2 1.21 -6.77 -5.03
N GLY A 3 0.73 -7.68 -5.87
CA GLY A 3 -0.65 -7.71 -6.34
C GLY A 3 -0.79 -8.07 -7.83
N PRO A 4 -2.02 -7.96 -8.37
CA PRO A 4 -3.22 -7.55 -7.64
C PRO A 4 -3.64 -8.64 -6.65
N VAL A 5 -3.95 -8.28 -5.41
CA VAL A 5 -4.43 -9.22 -4.37
C VAL A 5 -5.96 -9.26 -4.33
N SER A 6 -6.53 -10.33 -3.77
CA SER A 6 -7.98 -10.45 -3.58
C SER A 6 -8.52 -9.38 -2.63
N ARG A 7 -9.83 -9.13 -2.67
CA ARG A 7 -10.49 -8.22 -1.72
C ARG A 7 -10.23 -8.65 -0.27
N ASP A 8 -10.32 -9.94 0.01
CA ASP A 8 -10.24 -10.48 1.37
C ASP A 8 -8.82 -10.42 1.94
N GLU A 9 -7.79 -10.62 1.11
CA GLU A 9 -6.40 -10.41 1.52
C GLU A 9 -6.06 -8.94 1.75
N TYR A 10 -6.74 -8.03 1.04
CA TYR A 10 -6.48 -6.61 1.13
C TYR A 10 -7.20 -5.94 2.31
N PHE A 11 -8.43 -6.35 2.60
CA PHE A 11 -9.31 -5.65 3.53
C PHE A 11 -9.00 -5.97 5.00
N LEU A 12 -8.64 -4.93 5.75
CA LEU A 12 -8.37 -5.01 7.18
C LEU A 12 -9.38 -4.16 7.95
N PRO A 13 -10.56 -4.70 8.30
CA PRO A 13 -11.68 -3.88 8.82
C PRO A 13 -11.34 -3.11 10.09
N GLU A 14 -10.57 -3.71 10.99
CA GLU A 14 -10.16 -3.07 12.25
C GLU A 14 -9.15 -1.93 12.07
N SER A 15 -8.52 -1.80 10.90
CA SER A 15 -7.57 -0.72 10.64
C SER A 15 -8.24 0.63 10.41
N GLY A 16 -9.56 0.64 10.20
CA GLY A 16 -10.32 1.82 9.79
C GLY A 16 -10.20 2.16 8.30
N GLN A 17 -9.59 1.29 7.50
CA GLN A 17 -9.43 1.54 6.06
C GLN A 17 -10.79 1.63 5.36
N PRO A 18 -10.93 2.50 4.35
CA PRO A 18 -12.10 2.50 3.47
C PRO A 18 -12.33 1.14 2.86
N GLU A 19 -13.60 0.73 2.76
CA GLU A 19 -13.94 -0.55 2.16
C GLU A 19 -13.47 -0.60 0.69
N PRO A 20 -12.71 -1.61 0.29
CA PRO A 20 -12.35 -1.81 -1.11
C PRO A 20 -13.59 -2.16 -1.94
N GLY A 21 -13.56 -1.81 -3.23
CA GLY A 21 -14.65 -2.18 -4.15
C GLY A 21 -14.89 -3.69 -4.20
N PRO A 22 -16.03 -4.16 -4.72
CA PRO A 22 -16.27 -5.59 -5.00
C PRO A 22 -15.15 -6.23 -5.83
N GLU A 23 -15.05 -7.55 -5.79
CA GLU A 23 -14.14 -8.29 -6.68
C GLU A 23 -14.45 -7.96 -8.15
N GLU A 24 -13.42 -7.94 -9.00
CA GLU A 24 -13.49 -7.53 -10.41
C GLU A 24 -13.85 -6.06 -10.69
N SER A 25 -14.16 -5.24 -9.67
CA SER A 25 -14.38 -3.79 -9.83
C SER A 25 -13.17 -2.92 -9.47
N GLU A 26 -12.18 -3.51 -8.81
CA GLU A 26 -11.00 -2.84 -8.28
C GLU A 26 -9.82 -3.81 -8.26
N THR A 27 -8.65 -3.39 -8.73
CA THR A 27 -7.38 -4.07 -8.46
C THR A 27 -6.70 -3.46 -7.25
N ARG A 28 -6.07 -4.30 -6.43
CA ARG A 28 -5.55 -3.89 -5.12
C ARG A 28 -4.08 -4.25 -5.00
N TRP A 29 -3.26 -3.25 -4.68
CA TRP A 29 -1.82 -3.39 -4.72
C TRP A 29 -1.18 -2.88 -3.44
N GLN A 30 -0.11 -3.55 -3.01
CA GLN A 30 0.79 -3.04 -1.98
C GLN A 30 2.06 -2.48 -2.63
N LEU A 31 2.32 -1.20 -2.42
CA LEU A 31 3.63 -0.58 -2.64
C LEU A 31 4.50 -0.87 -1.41
N THR A 32 5.55 -1.65 -1.62
CA THR A 32 6.44 -2.15 -0.57
C THR A 32 7.89 -1.79 -0.86
N SER A 33 8.71 -1.72 0.19
CA SER A 33 10.18 -1.71 0.15
C SER A 33 10.83 -0.67 -0.78
N LEU A 34 10.37 0.58 -0.76
CA LEU A 34 11.04 1.67 -1.48
C LEU A 34 12.16 2.29 -0.62
N PHE A 35 13.40 2.10 -1.07
CA PHE A 35 14.56 2.72 -0.44
C PHE A 35 15.35 3.54 -1.46
N THR A 36 15.81 4.71 -1.05
CA THR A 36 16.76 5.52 -1.81
C THR A 36 18.04 5.67 -0.99
N LEU A 37 19.17 5.26 -1.57
CA LEU A 37 20.48 5.42 -0.95
C LEU A 37 20.69 6.89 -0.56
N PRO A 38 21.31 7.18 0.60
CA PRO A 38 21.48 8.55 1.10
C PRO A 38 22.04 9.53 0.06
N THR A 39 23.06 9.11 -0.70
CA THR A 39 23.73 9.91 -1.74
C THR A 39 22.79 10.36 -2.87
N TYR A 40 21.68 9.67 -3.11
CA TYR A 40 20.71 9.97 -4.18
C TYR A 40 19.39 10.56 -3.66
N ARG A 41 19.26 10.82 -2.36
CA ARG A 41 18.08 11.52 -1.81
C ARG A 41 18.04 12.96 -2.34
N GLY A 42 16.85 13.54 -2.41
CA GLY A 42 16.65 14.89 -2.98
C GLY A 42 16.62 14.96 -4.52
N HIS A 43 17.06 13.92 -5.23
CA HIS A 43 17.12 13.90 -6.70
C HIS A 43 15.83 13.40 -7.38
N GLY A 44 14.73 13.30 -6.62
CA GLY A 44 13.42 12.86 -7.11
C GLY A 44 13.31 11.38 -7.48
N VAL A 45 14.29 10.54 -7.10
CA VAL A 45 14.29 9.09 -7.42
C VAL A 45 13.06 8.39 -6.86
N ALA A 46 12.77 8.54 -5.57
CA ALA A 46 11.60 7.94 -4.93
C ALA A 46 10.27 8.37 -5.57
N LYS A 47 10.16 9.65 -5.96
CA LYS A 47 9.00 10.18 -6.68
C LYS A 47 8.81 9.48 -8.03
N ARG A 48 9.87 9.37 -8.84
CA ARG A 48 9.81 8.71 -10.15
C ARG A 48 9.48 7.23 -10.04
N LEU A 49 10.09 6.52 -9.09
CA LEU A 49 9.81 5.10 -8.85
C LEU A 49 8.37 4.87 -8.37
N THR A 50 7.85 5.75 -7.51
CA THR A 50 6.46 5.66 -7.04
C THR A 50 5.48 5.93 -8.19
N ALA A 51 5.73 6.96 -9.01
CA ALA A 51 4.90 7.24 -10.18
C ALA A 51 4.88 6.04 -11.15
N ALA A 52 6.04 5.46 -11.45
CA ALA A 52 6.13 4.28 -12.30
C ALA A 52 5.37 3.06 -11.72
N ALA A 53 5.38 2.89 -10.39
CA ALA A 53 4.62 1.84 -9.72
C ALA A 53 3.11 2.06 -9.80
N VAL A 54 2.66 3.32 -9.69
CA VAL A 54 1.24 3.69 -9.89
C VAL A 54 0.81 3.44 -11.33
N ASP A 55 1.62 3.87 -12.30
CA ASP A 55 1.34 3.66 -13.72
C ASP A 55 1.30 2.16 -14.07
N PHE A 56 2.18 1.36 -13.48
CA PHE A 56 2.11 -0.10 -13.61
C PHE A 56 0.77 -0.68 -13.13
N GLY A 57 0.29 -0.28 -11.94
CA GLY A 57 -1.00 -0.73 -11.42
C GLY A 57 -2.19 -0.32 -12.31
N ARG A 58 -2.15 0.90 -12.86
CA ARG A 58 -3.14 1.40 -13.83
C ARG A 58 -3.16 0.57 -15.11
N LEU A 59 -1.98 0.35 -15.71
CA LEU A 59 -1.84 -0.45 -16.92
C LEU A 59 -2.38 -1.87 -16.71
N ALA A 60 -2.02 -2.51 -15.60
CA ALA A 60 -2.53 -3.84 -15.25
C ALA A 60 -4.05 -3.86 -15.08
N SER A 61 -4.65 -2.79 -14.54
CA SER A 61 -6.11 -2.67 -14.41
C SER A 61 -6.81 -2.45 -15.75
N ALA A 62 -6.22 -1.61 -16.62
CA ALA A 62 -6.73 -1.36 -17.96
C ALA A 62 -6.73 -2.63 -18.82
N GLU A 63 -5.72 -3.49 -18.69
CA GLU A 63 -5.71 -4.80 -19.36
C GLU A 63 -6.84 -5.71 -18.86
N LYS A 64 -7.13 -5.72 -17.55
CA LYS A 64 -8.29 -6.46 -17.02
C LYS A 64 -9.62 -5.88 -17.51
N GLU A 65 -9.74 -4.56 -17.59
CA GLU A 65 -10.94 -3.87 -18.09
C GLU A 65 -11.23 -4.22 -19.56
N LYS A 66 -10.20 -4.31 -20.41
CA LYS A 66 -10.35 -4.76 -21.81
C LYS A 66 -10.92 -6.18 -21.92
N VAL A 67 -10.51 -7.07 -21.03
CA VAL A 67 -10.97 -8.47 -21.02
C VAL A 67 -12.38 -8.59 -20.45
N SER A 68 -12.69 -7.86 -19.38
CA SER A 68 -13.98 -7.94 -18.69
C SER A 68 -15.10 -7.10 -19.33
N GLY A 69 -14.73 -6.08 -20.11
CA GLY A 69 -15.65 -5.09 -20.67
C GLY A 69 -16.28 -4.15 -19.63
N LYS A 70 -15.74 -4.11 -18.40
CA LYS A 70 -16.27 -3.31 -17.28
C LYS A 70 -15.19 -2.39 -16.71
N PRO A 71 -15.54 -1.17 -16.27
CA PRO A 71 -14.59 -0.26 -15.62
C PRO A 71 -13.93 -0.88 -14.38
N ILE A 72 -12.61 -0.79 -14.28
CA ILE A 72 -11.83 -1.31 -13.13
C ILE A 72 -10.97 -0.22 -12.53
N ARG A 73 -11.20 0.10 -11.24
CA ARG A 73 -10.36 1.04 -10.49
C ARG A 73 -9.05 0.41 -10.06
N THR A 74 -8.02 1.23 -9.84
CA THR A 74 -6.76 0.77 -9.24
C THR A 74 -6.61 1.36 -7.85
N ARG A 75 -6.43 0.53 -6.83
CA ARG A 75 -6.12 0.96 -5.47
C ARG A 75 -4.73 0.51 -5.07
N ILE A 76 -3.93 1.44 -4.56
CA ILE A 76 -2.57 1.18 -4.11
C ILE A 76 -2.44 1.61 -2.66
N ARG A 77 -1.97 0.71 -1.79
CA ARG A 77 -1.66 0.99 -0.39
C ARG A 77 -0.17 0.92 -0.14
N LEU A 78 0.31 1.73 0.80
CA LEU A 78 1.60 1.58 1.46
C LEU A 78 1.42 1.74 2.97
N VAL A 79 2.37 1.23 3.75
CA VAL A 79 2.40 1.47 5.19
C VAL A 79 3.69 2.19 5.57
N VAL A 80 3.57 3.27 6.33
CA VAL A 80 4.69 4.09 6.77
C VAL A 80 4.61 4.34 8.28
N HIS A 81 5.77 4.33 8.93
CA HIS A 81 5.86 4.72 10.33
C HIS A 81 5.52 6.22 10.48
N PRO A 82 4.65 6.65 11.42
CA PRO A 82 4.20 8.05 11.55
C PRO A 82 5.35 9.04 11.78
N LYS A 83 6.41 8.61 12.46
CA LYS A 83 7.64 9.42 12.67
C LYS A 83 8.43 9.71 11.37
N ASN A 84 8.20 8.99 10.28
CA ASN A 84 8.82 9.26 8.97
C ASN A 84 8.07 10.38 8.21
N THR A 85 7.96 11.55 8.83
CA THR A 85 7.15 12.67 8.34
C THR A 85 7.52 13.13 6.93
N GLY A 86 8.80 13.06 6.55
CA GLY A 86 9.26 13.37 5.19
C GLY A 86 8.74 12.38 4.14
N VAL A 87 8.58 11.10 4.51
CA VAL A 87 8.04 10.06 3.63
C VAL A 87 6.52 10.20 3.50
N VAL A 88 5.82 10.47 4.61
CA VAL A 88 4.38 10.79 4.59
C VAL A 88 4.10 11.94 3.62
N LYS A 89 4.81 13.07 3.79
CA LYS A 89 4.68 14.25 2.91
C LYS A 89 5.04 14.00 1.46
N LEU A 90 5.95 13.06 1.18
CA LEU A 90 6.25 12.65 -0.19
C LEU A 90 5.03 11.99 -0.82
N TYR A 91 4.41 11.03 -0.14
CA TYR A 91 3.27 10.29 -0.67
C TYR A 91 2.00 11.15 -0.75
N GLU A 92 1.76 12.04 0.21
CA GLU A 92 0.69 13.05 0.12
C GLU A 92 0.78 13.88 -1.17
N LYS A 93 1.98 14.35 -1.52
CA LYS A 93 2.24 15.10 -2.77
C LYS A 93 2.04 14.27 -4.04
N LEU A 94 1.96 12.94 -3.92
CA LEU A 94 1.72 12.02 -5.03
C LEU A 94 0.26 11.56 -5.08
N GLY A 95 -0.61 12.07 -4.21
CA GLY A 95 -2.04 11.77 -4.20
C GLY A 95 -2.45 10.65 -3.25
N PHE A 96 -1.51 10.09 -2.48
CA PHE A 96 -1.87 9.15 -1.41
C PHE A 96 -2.49 9.91 -0.24
N VAL A 97 -3.53 9.32 0.36
CA VAL A 97 -4.21 9.86 1.54
C VAL A 97 -3.98 8.94 2.74
N ASP A 98 -3.82 9.51 3.93
CA ASP A 98 -3.85 8.76 5.18
C ASP A 98 -5.24 8.16 5.37
N SER A 99 -5.36 6.83 5.29
CA SER A 99 -6.66 6.14 5.27
C SER A 99 -6.88 5.16 6.42
N ALA A 100 -5.82 4.72 7.13
CA ALA A 100 -5.95 3.73 8.19
C ALA A 100 -4.78 3.69 9.18
N ARG A 101 -5.00 2.99 10.30
CA ARG A 101 -3.97 2.64 11.29
C ARG A 101 -3.79 1.13 11.33
N MET A 102 -2.62 0.68 10.88
CA MET A 102 -2.26 -0.74 10.82
C MET A 102 -1.34 -1.13 11.98
N THR A 103 -1.46 -2.40 12.37
CA THR A 103 -0.48 -3.04 13.25
C THR A 103 0.80 -3.38 12.48
N LEU A 104 1.89 -3.65 13.18
CA LEU A 104 3.12 -4.12 12.54
C LEU A 104 2.91 -5.50 11.89
N ALA A 105 2.15 -6.40 12.52
CA ALA A 105 1.83 -7.70 11.97
C ALA A 105 1.07 -7.59 10.63
N GLU A 106 0.04 -6.75 10.57
CA GLU A 106 -0.70 -6.51 9.33
C GLU A 106 0.19 -5.86 8.25
N ALA A 107 1.06 -4.93 8.63
CA ALA A 107 2.00 -4.29 7.70
C ALA A 107 3.03 -5.27 7.13
N CYS A 108 3.55 -6.19 7.96
CA CYS A 108 4.43 -7.27 7.53
C CYS A 108 3.73 -8.21 6.55
N ALA A 109 2.51 -8.67 6.88
CA ALA A 109 1.72 -9.52 6.00
C ALA A 109 1.43 -8.85 4.65
N ALA A 110 0.96 -7.59 4.67
CA ALA A 110 0.70 -6.82 3.45
C ALA A 110 1.95 -6.65 2.57
N ASN A 111 3.12 -6.53 3.19
CA ASN A 111 4.41 -6.42 2.50
C ASN A 111 5.00 -7.77 2.05
N GLY A 112 4.25 -8.88 2.17
CA GLY A 112 4.70 -10.21 1.77
C GLY A 112 5.74 -10.83 2.71
N ALA A 113 5.81 -10.35 3.95
CA ALA A 113 6.76 -10.77 4.98
C ALA A 113 6.05 -11.33 6.22
N ALA A 114 4.99 -12.12 6.00
CA ALA A 114 4.22 -12.73 7.09
C ALA A 114 5.05 -13.73 7.92
N ASP A 115 6.05 -14.35 7.30
CA ASP A 115 7.04 -15.23 7.93
C ASP A 115 7.94 -14.52 8.96
N MET A 116 8.04 -13.19 8.89
CA MET A 116 8.77 -12.38 9.85
C MET A 116 7.98 -12.09 11.14
N ILE A 117 6.70 -12.48 11.20
CA ILE A 117 5.86 -12.31 12.39
C ILE A 117 6.21 -13.44 13.38
N PRO A 118 6.67 -13.12 14.61
CA PRO A 118 7.00 -14.13 15.61
C PRO A 118 5.79 -14.98 15.99
N GLN A 119 6.02 -16.25 16.34
CA GLN A 119 4.96 -17.14 16.85
C GLN A 119 4.33 -16.63 18.15
N SER A 120 5.14 -16.01 19.01
CA SER A 120 4.72 -15.38 20.26
C SER A 120 5.08 -13.90 20.24
N PRO A 121 4.32 -13.07 19.50
CA PRO A 121 4.65 -11.67 19.31
C PRO A 121 4.37 -10.88 20.59
N ASP A 122 5.28 -9.97 20.94
CA ASP A 122 5.03 -8.95 21.93
C ASP A 122 3.83 -8.08 21.51
N ALA A 123 2.77 -8.04 22.32
CA ALA A 123 1.50 -7.44 21.93
C ALA A 123 1.63 -5.93 21.70
N GLU A 124 2.40 -5.22 22.53
CA GLU A 124 2.60 -3.78 22.40
C GLU A 124 3.30 -3.45 21.08
N LYS A 125 4.32 -4.20 20.70
CA LYS A 125 5.06 -3.98 19.46
C LYS A 125 4.28 -4.40 18.21
N TRP A 126 3.63 -5.55 18.25
CA TRP A 126 3.10 -6.20 17.04
C TRP A 126 1.63 -5.96 16.77
N HIS A 127 0.84 -5.69 17.82
CA HIS A 127 -0.62 -5.53 17.73
C HIS A 127 -1.11 -4.11 18.03
N SER A 128 -0.23 -3.19 18.45
CA SER A 128 -0.58 -1.77 18.53
C SER A 128 -0.78 -1.18 17.14
N ARG A 129 -1.87 -0.43 16.94
CA ARG A 129 -2.20 0.27 15.69
C ARG A 129 -1.54 1.65 15.66
N PHE A 130 -0.39 1.76 15.00
CA PHE A 130 0.31 3.03 14.85
C PHE A 130 0.87 3.27 13.45
N GLY A 131 1.01 2.23 12.62
CA GLY A 131 1.46 2.36 11.25
C GLY A 131 0.41 3.12 10.44
N ILE A 132 0.83 4.14 9.69
CA ILE A 132 -0.07 4.88 8.81
C ILE A 132 -0.17 4.10 7.51
N ALA A 133 -1.36 3.59 7.20
CA ALA A 133 -1.67 3.12 5.87
C ALA A 133 -2.09 4.31 5.02
N MET A 134 -1.39 4.52 3.91
CA MET A 134 -1.77 5.52 2.93
C MET A 134 -2.26 4.83 1.66
N GLU A 135 -3.37 5.30 1.12
CA GLU A 135 -3.99 4.74 -0.08
C GLU A 135 -4.07 5.77 -1.21
N TYR A 136 -3.92 5.30 -2.44
CA TYR A 136 -4.21 6.07 -3.64
C TYR A 136 -5.17 5.27 -4.52
N LEU A 137 -6.38 5.80 -4.69
CA LEU A 137 -7.39 5.27 -5.61
C LEU A 137 -7.33 6.07 -6.91
N VAL A 138 -7.07 5.38 -8.01
CA VAL A 138 -6.89 5.96 -9.36
C VAL A 138 -7.69 5.23 -10.42
#